data_AF-A0A381LCX1-F1
#
_entry.id   AF-A0A381LCX1-F1
#
_cell.length_a   1.000
_cell.length_b   1.000
_cell.length_c   1.000
_cell.angle_alpha   90.00
_cell.angle_beta   90.00
_cell.angle_gamma   90.00
#
_symmetry.space_group_name_H-M   'P 1'
#
loop_
_entity.id
_entity.type
_entity.pdbx_description
1 polymer ?
#
loop_
_entity_poly.entity_id
_entity_poly.type
_entity_poly.pdbx_seq_one_letter_code
_entity_poly.pdbx_strand_id
1 'polypeptide(L)'
;MQPHLFHILRPLVAKHHNVRDALAKCRAGDLKSYEAVLQMVEEVVRVGLEQYHVTKGRSWKDEFELDERLKSIPDSLEQNGSGNNQSVGESSVKIVRECKRPWWILQPHVRPLPQEALAKGSWALNRKEKAAQLTSLGNA
;
A
#
# COMPACT_ATOMS: atom_id res chain seq x y z
N MET A 1 -15.47 -13.71 6.91
CA MET A 1 -15.84 -12.27 6.94
C MET A 1 -14.69 -11.38 7.42
N GLN A 2 -14.16 -11.57 8.64
CA GLN A 2 -13.08 -10.72 9.18
C GLN A 2 -11.88 -10.49 8.25
N PRO A 3 -11.28 -11.52 7.59
CA PRO A 3 -10.15 -11.28 6.67
C PRO A 3 -10.51 -10.34 5.51
N HIS A 4 -11.71 -10.47 4.94
CA HIS A 4 -12.14 -9.61 3.84
C HIS A 4 -12.30 -8.15 4.27
N LEU A 5 -12.78 -7.90 5.49
CA LEU A 5 -12.89 -6.55 6.04
C LEU A 5 -11.51 -5.91 6.25
N PHE A 6 -10.49 -6.67 6.66
CA PHE A 6 -9.12 -6.16 6.73
C PHE A 6 -8.55 -5.76 5.37
N HIS A 7 -8.96 -6.44 4.28
CA HIS A 7 -8.54 -6.07 2.93
C HIS A 7 -9.26 -4.81 2.43
N ILE A 8 -10.57 -4.73 2.67
CA ILE A 8 -11.42 -3.61 2.23
C ILE A 8 -11.05 -2.32 3.00
N LEU A 9 -10.95 -2.41 4.32
CA LEU A 9 -10.69 -1.27 5.21
C LEU A 9 -9.19 -1.02 5.41
N ARG A 10 -8.32 -1.63 4.60
CA ARG A 10 -6.86 -1.57 4.77
C ARG A 10 -6.32 -0.15 4.97
N PRO A 11 -6.72 0.87 4.19
CA PRO A 11 -6.22 2.24 4.39
C PRO A 11 -6.72 2.85 5.70
N LEU A 12 -7.96 2.54 6.09
CA LEU A 12 -8.59 3.05 7.32
C LEU A 12 -7.95 2.44 8.57
N VAL A 13 -7.78 1.12 8.63
CA VAL A 13 -7.21 0.42 9.80
C VAL A 13 -5.71 0.65 9.98
N ALA A 14 -5.03 1.09 8.91
CA ALA A 14 -3.64 1.54 8.99
C ALA A 14 -3.49 2.86 9.77
N LYS A 15 -4.53 3.71 9.78
CA LYS A 15 -4.55 5.00 10.51
C LYS A 15 -5.31 4.91 11.84
N HIS A 16 -6.43 4.19 11.85
CA HIS A 16 -7.32 4.05 13.00
C HIS A 16 -7.13 2.68 13.66
N HIS A 17 -6.11 2.59 14.52
CA HIS A 17 -5.76 1.35 15.21
C HIS A 17 -6.85 0.85 16.18
N ASN A 18 -7.63 1.77 16.77
CA ASN A 18 -8.79 1.42 17.58
C ASN A 18 -9.82 0.56 16.81
N VAL A 19 -10.11 0.93 15.55
CA VAL A 19 -11.00 0.16 14.68
C VAL A 19 -10.38 -1.18 14.30
N ARG A 20 -9.07 -1.18 14.01
CA ARG A 20 -8.30 -2.41 13.72
C ARG A 20 -8.41 -3.42 14.85
N ASP A 21 -8.19 -2.98 16.08
CA ASP A 21 -8.16 -3.83 17.26
C ASP A 21 -9.55 -4.34 17.63
N ALA A 22 -10.59 -3.53 17.45
CA ALA A 22 -11.97 -3.95 17.60
C ALA A 22 -12.33 -5.03 16.56
N LEU A 23 -12.00 -4.80 15.29
CA LEU A 23 -12.23 -5.76 14.21
C LEU A 23 -11.48 -7.08 14.42
N ALA A 24 -10.26 -7.03 14.98
CA ALA A 24 -9.46 -8.21 15.29
C ALA A 24 -10.10 -9.10 16.38
N LYS A 25 -10.86 -8.50 17.30
CA LYS A 25 -11.56 -9.22 18.38
C LYS A 25 -12.88 -9.85 17.94
N CYS A 26 -13.45 -9.43 16.81
CA CYS A 26 -14.70 -9.99 16.29
C CYS A 26 -14.55 -11.49 15.96
N ARG A 27 -15.56 -12.28 16.34
CA ARG A 27 -15.65 -13.71 16.00
C ARG A 27 -16.63 -13.96 14.86
N ALA A 28 -16.49 -15.10 14.19
CA ALA A 28 -17.49 -15.51 13.20
C ALA A 28 -18.85 -15.72 13.90
N GLY A 29 -19.92 -15.16 13.31
CA GLY A 29 -21.28 -15.24 13.86
C GLY A 29 -21.63 -14.19 14.93
N ASP A 30 -20.66 -13.40 15.41
CA ASP A 30 -20.91 -12.32 16.37
C ASP A 30 -21.29 -11.02 15.67
N LEU A 31 -22.55 -10.92 15.22
CA LEU A 31 -23.07 -9.77 14.49
C LEU A 31 -22.98 -8.47 15.30
N LYS A 32 -23.22 -8.53 16.62
CA LYS A 32 -23.19 -7.35 17.50
C LYS A 32 -21.82 -6.68 17.50
N SER A 33 -20.75 -7.48 17.56
CA SER A 33 -19.38 -6.94 17.47
C SER A 33 -19.09 -6.31 16.11
N TYR A 34 -19.61 -6.86 15.01
CA TYR A 34 -19.47 -6.24 13.69
C TYR A 34 -20.25 -4.93 13.56
N GLU A 35 -21.45 -4.83 14.12
CA GLU A 35 -22.23 -3.58 14.17
C GLU A 35 -21.53 -2.50 14.98
N ALA A 36 -20.93 -2.86 16.12
CA ALA A 36 -20.11 -1.93 16.90
C ALA A 36 -18.91 -1.41 16.11
N VAL A 37 -18.21 -2.30 15.37
CA VAL A 37 -17.13 -1.89 14.47
C VAL A 37 -17.64 -0.98 13.35
N LEU A 38 -18.83 -1.26 12.80
CA LEU A 38 -19.44 -0.41 11.77
C LEU A 38 -19.69 1.01 12.30
N GLN A 39 -20.25 1.15 13.51
CA GLN A 39 -20.44 2.45 14.15
C GLN A 39 -19.11 3.20 14.35
N MET A 40 -18.05 2.49 14.76
CA MET A 40 -16.72 3.09 14.89
C MET A 40 -16.17 3.56 13.54
N VAL A 41 -16.42 2.81 12.46
CA VAL A 41 -16.04 3.18 11.08
C VAL A 41 -16.80 4.42 10.63
N GLU A 42 -18.12 4.46 10.82
CA GLU A 42 -18.96 5.61 10.45
C GLU A 42 -18.50 6.89 11.14
N GLU A 43 -18.19 6.81 12.43
CA GLU A 43 -17.73 7.96 13.21
C GLU A 43 -16.38 8.49 12.71
N VAL A 44 -15.39 7.62 12.45
CA VAL A 44 -14.10 8.10 11.91
C VAL A 44 -14.26 8.65 10.50
N VAL A 45 -15.08 8.04 9.65
CA VAL A 45 -15.33 8.51 8.28
C VAL A 45 -16.01 9.88 8.32
N ARG A 46 -16.99 10.10 9.21
CA ARG A 46 -17.64 11.39 9.43
C ARG A 46 -16.61 12.48 9.74
N VAL A 47 -15.71 12.22 10.70
CA VAL A 47 -14.62 13.14 11.05
C VAL A 47 -13.69 13.41 9.87
N GLY A 48 -13.32 12.38 9.11
CA GLY A 48 -12.48 12.52 7.92
C GLY A 48 -13.12 13.39 6.83
N LEU A 49 -14.42 13.22 6.58
CA LEU A 49 -15.19 14.02 5.63
C LEU A 49 -15.35 15.47 6.09
N GLU A 50 -15.58 15.70 7.38
CA GLU A 50 -15.66 17.04 7.95
C GLU A 50 -14.33 17.78 7.80
N GLN A 51 -13.21 17.14 8.15
CA GLN A 51 -11.87 17.69 7.96
C GLN A 51 -11.57 17.97 6.48
N TYR A 52 -11.94 17.07 5.58
CA TYR A 52 -11.80 17.27 4.14
C TYR A 52 -12.59 18.48 3.65
N HIS A 53 -13.83 18.65 4.13
CA HIS A 53 -14.68 19.79 3.78
C HIS A 53 -14.10 21.11 4.30
N VAL A 54 -13.74 21.18 5.58
CA VAL A 54 -13.17 22.39 6.22
C VAL A 54 -11.88 22.83 5.53
N THR A 55 -11.01 21.87 5.18
CA THR A 55 -9.73 22.16 4.53
C THR A 55 -9.82 22.29 3.01
N LYS A 56 -11.02 22.16 2.41
CA LYS A 56 -11.24 22.13 0.96
C LYS A 56 -10.30 21.15 0.24
N GLY A 57 -10.09 19.99 0.85
CA GLY A 57 -9.25 18.91 0.35
C GLY A 57 -7.75 19.06 0.56
N ARG A 58 -7.27 20.08 1.28
CA ARG A 58 -5.85 20.20 1.64
C ARG A 58 -5.38 19.08 2.57
N SER A 59 -6.22 18.64 3.52
CA SER A 59 -5.89 17.54 4.43
C SER A 59 -5.43 16.28 3.70
N TRP A 60 -6.06 15.96 2.57
CA TRP A 60 -5.66 14.85 1.71
C TRP A 60 -4.38 15.15 0.91
N LYS A 61 -4.29 16.32 0.30
CA LYS A 61 -3.15 16.70 -0.56
C LYS A 61 -1.84 16.69 0.23
N ASP A 62 -1.86 17.24 1.44
CA ASP A 62 -0.69 17.28 2.31
C ASP A 62 -0.25 15.85 2.71
N GLU A 63 -1.20 14.99 3.09
CA GLU A 63 -0.93 13.56 3.38
C GLU A 63 -0.40 12.80 2.14
N PHE A 64 -0.93 13.11 0.97
CA PHE A 64 -0.50 12.52 -0.30
C PHE A 64 0.94 12.90 -0.65
N GLU A 65 1.29 14.18 -0.51
CA GLU A 65 2.64 14.69 -0.77
C GLU A 65 3.65 14.19 0.25
N LEU A 66 3.22 13.91 1.48
CA LEU A 66 4.08 13.38 2.54
C LEU A 66 4.39 11.88 2.41
N ASP A 67 3.66 11.13 1.57
CA ASP A 67 3.79 9.67 1.45
C ASP A 67 5.20 9.25 0.97
N GLU A 68 5.97 8.62 1.88
CA GLU A 68 7.33 8.14 1.62
C GLU A 68 7.41 7.12 0.49
N ARG A 69 6.33 6.36 0.22
CA ARG A 69 6.29 5.42 -0.91
C ARG A 69 6.33 6.13 -2.26
N LEU A 70 5.87 7.38 -2.31
CA LEU A 70 5.92 8.22 -3.51
C LEU A 70 7.23 9.00 -3.64
N LYS A 71 7.94 9.23 -2.52
CA LYS A 71 9.22 9.96 -2.47
C LYS A 71 10.45 9.08 -2.72
N SER A 72 10.36 7.78 -2.47
CA SER A 72 11.50 6.86 -2.47
C SER A 72 12.00 6.40 -3.85
N ILE A 73 11.80 7.21 -4.90
CA ILE A 73 12.42 6.96 -6.21
C ILE A 73 13.68 7.82 -6.30
N PRO A 74 14.89 7.24 -6.43
CA PRO A 74 16.01 7.98 -6.95
C PRO A 74 15.75 8.26 -8.42
N ASP A 75 15.90 9.52 -8.87
CA ASP A 75 15.90 9.94 -10.28
C ASP A 75 16.90 9.15 -11.17
N SER A 76 17.71 8.26 -10.57
CA SER A 76 18.74 7.44 -11.18
C SER A 76 18.23 6.30 -12.09
N LEU A 77 16.91 6.09 -12.22
CA LEU A 77 16.35 5.14 -13.20
C LEU A 77 15.87 5.81 -14.50
N GLU A 78 15.87 7.14 -14.58
CA GLU A 78 15.50 7.86 -15.83
C GLU A 78 16.71 8.18 -16.72
N GLN A 79 17.95 8.06 -16.23
CA GLN A 79 19.18 8.31 -17.01
C GLN A 79 20.13 7.10 -17.00
N ASN A 80 19.73 6.01 -17.63
CA ASN A 80 20.69 5.09 -18.24
C ASN A 80 20.11 4.61 -19.57
N GLY A 81 19.99 5.56 -20.49
CA GLY A 81 19.89 5.28 -21.92
C GLY A 81 21.23 4.74 -22.41
N SER A 82 21.42 3.42 -22.32
CA SER A 82 22.43 2.74 -23.12
C SER A 82 21.96 1.32 -23.48
N GLY A 83 21.43 1.21 -24.70
CA GLY A 83 21.62 0.04 -25.56
C GLY A 83 21.11 -1.31 -25.07
N ASN A 84 19.80 -1.47 -24.87
CA ASN A 84 19.08 -2.64 -25.39
C ASN A 84 17.55 -2.44 -25.27
N ASN A 85 16.84 -2.81 -26.34
CA ASN A 85 15.38 -2.77 -26.48
C ASN A 85 14.69 -3.70 -25.45
N GLN A 86 14.49 -3.24 -24.23
CA GLN A 86 13.48 -3.74 -23.31
C GLN A 86 12.73 -2.57 -22.70
N SER A 87 11.48 -2.39 -23.16
CA SER A 87 10.34 -1.84 -22.45
C SER A 87 10.62 -0.66 -21.51
N VAL A 88 10.10 0.52 -21.88
CA VAL A 88 9.82 1.64 -20.97
C VAL A 88 9.43 1.07 -19.58
N GLY A 89 10.30 1.27 -18.60
CA GLY A 89 10.22 0.60 -17.30
C GLY A 89 8.95 1.00 -16.57
N GLU A 90 7.97 0.11 -16.53
CA GLU A 90 6.75 0.30 -15.76
C GLU A 90 7.14 0.26 -14.27
N SER A 91 7.18 1.42 -13.59
CA SER A 91 7.36 1.45 -12.14
C SER A 91 6.03 1.26 -11.43
N SER A 92 5.99 0.44 -10.37
CA SER A 92 4.77 0.26 -9.58
C SER A 92 4.33 1.56 -8.89
N VAL A 93 5.26 2.49 -8.68
CA VAL A 93 5.00 3.76 -8.01
C VAL A 93 4.09 4.66 -8.83
N LYS A 94 4.17 4.61 -10.17
CA LYS A 94 3.26 5.34 -11.05
C LYS A 94 1.80 4.91 -10.81
N ILE A 95 1.58 3.59 -10.77
CA ILE A 95 0.25 3.02 -10.50
C ILE A 95 -0.21 3.32 -9.07
N VAL A 96 0.69 3.24 -8.09
CA VAL A 96 0.38 3.66 -6.71
C VAL A 96 -0.11 5.11 -6.70
N ARG A 97 0.59 6.03 -7.35
CA ARG A 97 0.22 7.46 -7.42
C ARG A 97 -1.18 7.65 -8.03
N GLU A 98 -1.49 6.96 -9.11
CA GLU A 98 -2.78 7.06 -9.79
C GLU A 98 -3.94 6.47 -8.98
N CYS A 99 -3.72 5.37 -8.26
CA CYS A 99 -4.75 4.69 -7.46
C CYS A 99 -4.92 5.26 -6.05
N LYS A 100 -4.00 6.08 -5.58
CA LYS A 100 -3.95 6.57 -4.20
C LYS A 100 -5.12 7.54 -3.93
N ARG A 101 -5.89 7.25 -2.88
CA ARG A 101 -7.10 8.00 -2.47
C ARG A 101 -7.07 8.26 -0.96
N PRO A 102 -7.87 9.23 -0.45
CA PRO A 102 -8.06 9.42 0.98
C PRO A 102 -8.35 8.11 1.70
N TRP A 103 -7.91 8.00 2.95
CA TRP A 103 -7.96 6.74 3.70
C TRP A 103 -9.40 6.22 3.96
N TRP A 104 -10.41 7.10 3.94
CA TRP A 104 -11.83 6.74 4.03
C TRP A 104 -12.43 6.27 2.71
N ILE A 105 -11.67 6.32 1.61
CA ILE A 105 -12.08 5.82 0.30
C ILE A 105 -11.44 4.45 0.05
N LEU A 106 -12.29 3.52 -0.38
CA LEU A 106 -11.90 2.18 -0.81
C LEU A 106 -10.97 2.28 -2.02
N GLN A 107 -9.77 1.71 -1.93
CA GLN A 107 -8.76 1.78 -2.98
C GLN A 107 -8.05 0.44 -3.21
N PRO A 108 -7.62 0.14 -4.45
CA PRO A 108 -6.84 -1.05 -4.73
C PRO A 108 -5.51 -1.07 -3.98
N HIS A 109 -5.09 -2.26 -3.54
CA HIS A 109 -3.77 -2.44 -2.95
C HIS A 109 -2.75 -2.86 -4.01
N VAL A 110 -2.03 -1.86 -4.55
CA VAL A 110 -0.98 -2.06 -5.54
C VAL A 110 0.25 -2.71 -4.87
N ARG A 111 0.64 -3.88 -5.38
CA ARG A 111 1.84 -4.60 -4.95
C ARG A 111 3.06 -4.09 -5.73
N PRO A 112 4.25 -4.05 -5.11
CA PRO A 112 5.48 -3.74 -5.82
C PRO A 112 5.76 -4.81 -6.88
N LEU A 113 6.45 -4.42 -7.95
CA LEU A 113 6.92 -5.38 -8.95
C LEU A 113 7.98 -6.32 -8.36
N PRO A 114 8.20 -7.51 -8.92
CA PRO A 114 9.16 -8.48 -8.38
C PRO A 114 10.57 -7.90 -8.18
N GLN A 115 11.06 -7.08 -9.11
CA GLN A 115 12.38 -6.42 -9.01
C GLN A 115 12.44 -5.43 -7.83
N GLU A 116 11.42 -4.58 -7.69
CA GLU A 116 11.30 -3.64 -6.57
C GLU A 116 11.10 -4.39 -5.23
N ALA A 117 10.37 -5.51 -5.25
CA ALA A 117 10.12 -6.35 -4.08
C ALA A 117 11.40 -7.05 -3.58
N LEU A 118 12.27 -7.48 -4.50
CA LEU A 118 13.62 -8.01 -4.21
C LEU A 118 14.51 -6.92 -3.61
N ALA A 119 14.54 -5.73 -4.22
CA ALA A 119 15.32 -4.60 -3.72
C ALA A 119 14.87 -4.19 -2.31
N LYS A 120 13.56 -4.24 -2.03
CA LYS A 120 12.97 -3.97 -0.71
C LYS A 120 13.16 -5.12 0.29
N GLY A 121 13.72 -6.27 -0.11
CA GLY A 121 13.88 -7.46 0.73
C GLY A 121 12.57 -8.16 1.12
N SER A 122 11.45 -7.74 0.51
CA SER A 122 10.11 -8.27 0.77
C SER A 122 9.80 -9.54 -0.02
N TRP A 123 10.66 -9.88 -0.99
CA TRP A 123 10.66 -11.14 -1.71
C TRP A 123 12.09 -11.69 -1.71
N ALA A 124 12.22 -13.02 -1.68
CA ALA A 124 13.51 -13.70 -1.67
C ALA A 124 13.51 -14.81 -2.72
N LEU A 125 14.60 -14.87 -3.49
CA LEU A 125 14.85 -15.95 -4.44
C LEU A 125 14.91 -17.30 -3.73
N ASN A 126 14.39 -18.34 -4.38
CA ASN A 126 14.43 -19.69 -3.85
C ASN A 126 15.88 -20.22 -3.81
N ARG A 127 16.15 -21.29 -3.03
CA ARG A 127 17.53 -21.83 -2.89
C ARG A 127 18.19 -22.14 -4.22
N LYS A 128 17.43 -22.65 -5.20
CA LYS A 128 17.91 -22.95 -6.56
C LYS A 128 18.30 -21.70 -7.34
N GLU A 129 17.50 -20.64 -7.24
CA GLU A 129 17.73 -19.36 -7.92
C GLU A 129 18.92 -18.62 -7.30
N LYS A 130 19.06 -18.68 -5.97
CA LYS A 130 20.25 -18.17 -5.27
C LYS A 130 21.52 -18.89 -5.69
N ALA A 131 21.48 -20.22 -5.81
CA ALA A 131 22.62 -21.00 -6.28
C ALA A 131 23.01 -20.64 -7.72
N ALA A 132 22.03 -20.48 -8.62
CA ALA A 132 22.28 -20.04 -9.99
C ALA A 132 22.90 -18.63 -10.05
N GLN A 133 22.43 -17.70 -9.20
CA GLN A 133 22.97 -16.34 -9.12
C GLN A 133 24.43 -16.32 -8.61
N LEU A 134 24.77 -17.14 -7.61
CA LEU A 134 26.15 -17.30 -7.14
C LEU A 134 27.07 -17.88 -8.21
N THR A 135 26.63 -18.90 -8.96
CA THR A 135 27.42 -19.49 -10.05
C THR A 135 27.64 -18.48 -11.18
N SER A 136 26.68 -17.61 -11.48
CA SER A 136 26.87 -16.55 -12.47
C SER A 136 27.84 -15.45 -12.04
N LEU A 137 27.93 -15.17 -10.73
CA LEU A 137 28.83 -14.15 -10.18
C LEU A 137 30.29 -14.64 -10.04
N GLY A 138 30.51 -15.96 -9.92
CA GLY A 138 31.85 -16.55 -9.86
C GLY A 138 32.52 -16.79 -11.22
N ASN A 139 31.78 -16.62 -12.32
CA ASN A 139 32.26 -16.79 -13.70
C ASN A 139 32.46 -15.44 -14.43
N ALA A 140 32.31 -14.32 -13.73
CA ALA A 140 32.58 -12.96 -14.20
C ALA A 140 33.83 -12.41 -13.50
#